data_AF-A0A7Y7DVZ3-F1
#
_entry.id   AF-A0A7Y7DVZ3-F1
#
_cell.length_a   1.000
_cell.length_b   1.000
_cell.length_c   1.000
_cell.angle_alpha   90.00
_cell.angle_beta   90.00
_cell.angle_gamma   90.00
#
_symmetry.space_group_name_H-M   'P 1'
#
loop_
_entity.id
_entity.type
_entity.pdbx_description
1 polymer ?
#
loop_
_entity_poly.entity_id
_entity_poly.type
_entity_poly.pdbx_seq_one_letter_code
_entity_poly.pdbx_strand_id
1 'polypeptide(L)'
;MKKTTTIIDKVGLFSLFEYCTSHKQFLFRSHNIELKENSDILFSDVEYLDLPLYFSNPKIYIGNEESRKEISRRFDLKRNQKVVVIEEDGRTYFVVALNVLFQKNSYHPQETSMPIKREEPLTEERINDIHDNIESMISEKGLDYVIENVIQDTGDWIKLEE
;
A
#
# COMPACT_ATOMS: atom_id res chain seq x y z
N MET A 1 -17.60 10.14 8.13
CA MET A 1 -16.34 9.35 8.04
C MET A 1 -15.18 10.31 7.79
N LYS A 2 -14.20 10.37 8.70
CA LYS A 2 -12.97 11.16 8.48
C LYS A 2 -12.10 10.41 7.47
N LYS A 3 -11.75 11.07 6.35
CA LYS A 3 -10.85 10.52 5.33
C LYS A 3 -9.46 10.39 5.93
N THR A 4 -8.94 9.17 6.05
CA THR A 4 -7.54 8.94 6.42
C THR A 4 -6.68 9.19 5.18
N THR A 5 -6.32 10.45 4.95
CA THR A 5 -5.27 10.80 4.01
C THR A 5 -3.95 10.54 4.74
N THR A 6 -3.25 9.46 4.38
CA THR A 6 -1.84 9.32 4.79
C THR A 6 -1.05 10.31 3.96
N ILE A 7 -0.80 11.50 4.51
CA ILE A 7 0.10 12.49 3.93
C ILE A 7 1.51 12.13 4.42
N ILE A 8 2.39 11.76 3.50
CA ILE A 8 3.82 11.61 3.80
C ILE A 8 4.46 12.98 3.64
N ASP A 9 4.40 13.79 4.69
CA ASP A 9 5.23 14.99 4.82
C ASP A 9 6.62 14.55 5.29
N LYS A 10 7.47 14.07 4.37
CA LYS A 10 8.89 13.85 4.70
C LYS A 10 9.79 14.46 3.64
N VAL A 11 10.61 15.41 4.11
CA VAL A 11 11.71 16.04 3.39
C VAL A 11 12.70 14.96 2.96
N GLY A 12 12.86 14.74 1.65
CA GLY A 12 13.93 13.91 1.11
C GLY A 12 13.63 13.37 -0.29
N LEU A 13 14.65 13.36 -1.14
CA LEU A 13 14.59 12.83 -2.50
C LEU A 13 14.26 11.33 -2.48
N PHE A 14 13.10 10.97 -3.00
CA PHE A 14 12.77 9.60 -3.32
C PHE A 14 13.36 9.24 -4.69
N SER A 15 13.98 8.07 -4.74
CA SER A 15 14.52 7.49 -5.96
C SER A 15 14.00 6.08 -6.16
N LEU A 16 13.84 5.67 -7.42
CA LEU A 16 13.54 4.29 -7.77
C LEU A 16 14.77 3.45 -7.40
N PHE A 17 14.61 2.56 -6.42
CA PHE A 17 15.72 1.82 -5.85
C PHE A 17 15.81 0.39 -6.40
N GLU A 18 14.66 -0.28 -6.53
CA GLU A 18 14.56 -1.63 -7.07
C GLU A 18 13.31 -1.77 -7.93
N TYR A 19 13.42 -2.55 -9.01
CA TYR A 19 12.31 -2.97 -9.85
C TYR A 19 12.46 -4.45 -10.21
N CYS A 20 11.42 -5.24 -9.91
CA CYS A 20 11.33 -6.65 -10.23
C CYS A 20 10.19 -6.88 -11.23
N THR A 21 10.53 -7.23 -12.47
CA THR A 21 9.55 -7.48 -13.55
C THR A 21 8.71 -8.73 -13.32
N SER A 22 9.33 -9.81 -12.81
CA SER A 22 8.66 -11.11 -12.65
C SER A 22 7.54 -11.07 -11.62
N HIS A 23 7.70 -10.25 -10.57
CA HIS A 23 6.70 -10.06 -9.52
C HIS A 23 5.96 -8.73 -9.64
N LYS A 24 6.21 -7.96 -10.71
CA LYS A 24 5.63 -6.62 -10.96
C LYS A 24 5.75 -5.71 -9.73
N GLN A 25 6.94 -5.66 -9.15
CA GLN A 25 7.22 -4.96 -7.90
C GLN A 25 8.21 -3.82 -8.12
N PHE A 26 8.06 -2.73 -7.38
CA PHE A 26 9.12 -1.73 -7.26
C PHE A 26 9.13 -1.03 -5.90
N LEU A 27 10.32 -0.55 -5.55
CA LEU A 27 10.61 0.17 -4.31
C LEU A 27 11.05 1.60 -4.65
N PHE A 28 10.31 2.58 -4.14
CA PHE A 28 10.82 3.93 -3.98
C PHE A 28 11.31 4.14 -2.55
N ARG A 29 12.50 4.72 -2.43
CA ARG A 29 13.13 5.00 -1.14
C ARG A 29 13.62 6.43 -1.07
N SER A 30 13.28 7.09 0.04
CA SER A 30 13.87 8.36 0.46
C SER A 30 14.77 8.13 1.66
N HIS A 31 16.03 8.52 1.55
CA HIS A 31 17.01 8.40 2.62
C HIS A 31 17.04 9.67 3.45
N ASN A 32 16.71 9.56 4.74
CA ASN A 32 16.95 10.63 5.69
C ASN A 32 18.28 10.38 6.41
N ILE A 33 19.34 11.00 5.90
CA ILE A 33 20.71 10.85 6.42
C ILE A 33 20.82 11.35 7.87
N GLU A 34 20.11 12.42 8.21
CA GLU A 34 20.16 13.04 9.54
C GLU A 34 19.50 12.15 10.61
N LEU A 35 18.36 11.55 10.28
CA LEU A 35 17.60 10.68 11.18
C LEU A 35 18.05 9.21 11.11
N LYS A 36 18.94 8.85 10.17
CA LYS A 36 19.31 7.46 9.87
C LYS A 36 18.08 6.56 9.63
N GLU A 37 17.07 7.12 8.98
CA GLU A 37 15.82 6.44 8.64
C GLU A 37 15.59 6.51 7.14
N ASN A 38 15.05 5.45 6.56
CA ASN A 38 14.50 5.45 5.21
C ASN A 38 12.97 5.52 5.28
N SER A 39 12.40 6.18 4.28
CA SER A 39 10.97 6.12 3.99
C SER A 39 10.78 5.34 2.69
N ASP A 40 10.11 4.21 2.80
CA ASP A 40 9.94 3.24 1.73
C ASP A 40 8.50 3.18 1.27
N ILE A 41 8.36 3.06 -0.05
CA ILE A 41 7.09 2.84 -0.72
C ILE A 41 7.28 1.63 -1.62
N LEU A 42 6.69 0.52 -1.20
CA LEU A 42 6.72 -0.72 -1.94
C LEU A 42 5.39 -0.90 -2.66
N PHE A 43 5.47 -1.14 -3.97
CA PHE A 43 4.34 -1.49 -4.81
C PHE A 43 4.49 -2.93 -5.28
N SER A 44 3.40 -3.70 -5.23
CA SER A 44 3.36 -5.08 -5.74
C SER A 44 2.17 -5.28 -6.68
N ASP A 45 2.35 -6.16 -7.66
CA ASP A 45 1.38 -6.42 -8.74
C ASP A 45 0.99 -5.13 -9.48
N VAL A 46 2.01 -4.37 -9.87
CA VAL A 46 1.86 -3.13 -10.63
C VAL A 46 1.41 -3.45 -12.06
N GLU A 47 0.29 -2.88 -12.47
CA GLU A 47 -0.25 -3.04 -13.83
C GLU A 47 -0.18 -1.75 -14.67
N TYR A 48 -0.06 -0.59 -14.02
CA TYR A 48 0.12 0.70 -14.70
C TYR A 48 1.07 1.61 -13.91
N LEU A 49 1.94 2.31 -14.65
CA LEU A 49 2.94 3.21 -14.09
C LEU A 49 3.07 4.45 -14.99
N ASP A 50 2.81 5.60 -14.41
CA ASP A 50 3.07 6.92 -14.99
C ASP A 50 3.79 7.73 -13.93
N LEU A 51 5.11 7.54 -13.80
CA LEU A 51 5.93 8.14 -12.75
C LEU A 51 7.30 8.60 -13.27
N PRO A 52 7.88 9.68 -12.71
CA PRO A 52 9.25 10.04 -12.96
C PRO A 52 10.20 9.13 -12.17
N LEU A 53 11.48 9.11 -12.57
CA LEU A 53 12.53 8.31 -11.90
C LEU A 53 12.88 8.82 -10.50
N TYR A 54 12.64 10.09 -10.24
CA TYR A 54 12.95 10.77 -8.99
C TYR A 54 11.85 11.79 -8.67
N PHE A 55 11.60 11.97 -7.38
CA PHE A 55 10.73 13.01 -6.86
C PHE A 55 11.28 13.51 -5.52
N SER A 56 11.34 14.82 -5.35
CA SER A 56 12.02 15.51 -4.25
C SER A 56 11.15 15.65 -3.01
N ASN A 57 9.90 16.06 -3.19
CA ASN A 57 8.96 16.25 -2.09
C ASN A 57 7.53 15.96 -2.56
N PRO A 58 7.26 14.70 -2.95
CA PRO A 58 5.97 14.33 -3.47
C PRO A 58 4.91 14.35 -2.35
N LYS A 59 3.68 14.69 -2.72
CA LYS A 59 2.52 14.34 -1.91
C LYS A 59 1.92 13.04 -2.47
N ILE A 60 1.97 11.98 -1.67
CA ILE A 60 1.57 10.63 -2.07
C ILE A 60 0.34 10.21 -1.28
N TYR A 61 -0.70 9.73 -1.96
CA TYR A 61 -1.93 9.28 -1.31
C TYR A 61 -2.70 8.27 -2.17
N ILE A 62 -3.64 7.55 -1.55
CA ILE A 62 -4.58 6.68 -2.29
C ILE A 62 -5.65 7.55 -2.96
N GLY A 63 -5.75 7.43 -4.27
CA GLY A 63 -6.67 8.17 -5.12
C GLY A 63 -8.14 7.87 -4.80
N ASN A 64 -8.97 8.90 -4.97
CA ASN A 64 -10.41 8.80 -4.76
C ASN A 64 -11.13 8.36 -6.07
N GLU A 65 -12.46 8.39 -6.09
CA GLU A 65 -13.24 8.06 -7.31
C GLU A 65 -12.89 8.92 -8.53
N GLU A 66 -12.52 10.18 -8.34
CA GLU A 66 -12.15 11.08 -9.43
C GLU A 66 -10.80 10.64 -10.03
N SER A 67 -9.80 10.36 -9.20
CA SER A 67 -8.52 9.79 -9.63
C SER A 67 -8.71 8.45 -10.34
N ARG A 68 -9.62 7.60 -9.83
CA ARG A 68 -9.98 6.32 -10.47
C ARG A 68 -10.60 6.56 -11.85
N LYS A 69 -11.57 7.48 -11.97
CA LYS A 69 -12.21 7.83 -13.24
C LYS A 69 -11.21 8.38 -14.25
N GLU A 70 -10.25 9.19 -13.82
CA GLU A 70 -9.19 9.70 -14.69
C GLU A 70 -8.35 8.55 -15.25
N ILE A 71 -7.90 7.64 -14.39
CA ILE A 71 -7.09 6.50 -14.81
C ILE A 71 -7.87 5.50 -15.64
N SER A 72 -9.17 5.29 -15.39
CA SER A 72 -10.03 4.45 -16.22
C SER A 72 -10.10 4.90 -17.69
N ARG A 73 -9.75 6.15 -18.02
CA ARG A 73 -9.64 6.63 -19.41
C ARG A 73 -8.36 6.18 -20.11
N ARG A 74 -7.32 5.81 -19.35
CA ARG A 74 -5.99 5.44 -19.83
C ARG A 74 -5.70 3.95 -19.67
N PHE A 75 -6.33 3.29 -18.71
CA PHE A 75 -6.07 1.92 -18.30
C PHE A 75 -7.37 1.24 -17.82
N ASP A 76 -7.57 -0.03 -18.15
CA ASP A 76 -8.74 -0.79 -17.72
C ASP A 76 -8.64 -1.19 -16.23
N LEU A 77 -9.20 -0.34 -15.36
CA LEU A 77 -9.05 -0.43 -13.92
C LEU A 77 -10.00 -1.47 -13.31
N LYS A 78 -9.43 -2.51 -12.70
CA LYS A 78 -10.17 -3.53 -11.93
C LYS A 78 -10.58 -3.00 -10.56
N ARG A 79 -11.64 -3.58 -9.98
CA ARG A 79 -12.20 -3.14 -8.69
C ARG A 79 -11.20 -3.20 -7.54
N ASN A 80 -10.44 -4.28 -7.43
CA ASN A 80 -9.48 -4.53 -6.36
C ASN A 80 -8.16 -3.74 -6.49
N GLN A 81 -7.95 -3.03 -7.59
CA GLN A 81 -6.71 -2.28 -7.79
C GLN A 81 -6.72 -0.94 -7.06
N LYS A 82 -5.60 -0.61 -6.43
CA LYS A 82 -5.35 0.66 -5.76
C LYS A 82 -4.74 1.63 -6.76
N VAL A 83 -5.32 2.82 -6.86
CA VAL A 83 -4.75 3.94 -7.62
C VAL A 83 -3.99 4.80 -6.62
N VAL A 84 -2.68 4.87 -6.73
CA VAL A 84 -1.85 5.79 -5.94
C VAL A 84 -1.60 7.04 -6.78
N VAL A 85 -1.84 8.19 -6.16
CA VAL A 85 -1.62 9.50 -6.76
C VAL A 85 -0.37 10.11 -6.14
N ILE A 86 0.51 10.63 -7.00
CA ILE A 86 1.73 11.32 -6.62
C ILE A 86 1.66 12.72 -7.22
N GLU A 87 1.60 13.74 -6.37
CA GLU A 87 1.58 15.16 -6.77
C GLU A 87 2.94 15.80 -6.46
N GLU A 88 3.56 16.42 -7.48
CA GLU A 88 4.81 17.18 -7.31
C GLU A 88 4.85 18.33 -8.33
N ASP A 89 5.21 19.53 -7.89
CA ASP A 89 5.39 20.72 -8.74
C ASP A 89 4.24 20.98 -9.72
N GLY A 90 3.00 20.76 -9.26
CA GLY A 90 1.77 20.93 -10.05
C GLY A 90 1.54 19.84 -11.10
N ARG A 91 2.33 18.77 -11.10
CA ARG A 91 2.14 17.57 -11.92
C ARG A 91 1.51 16.46 -11.10
N THR A 92 0.69 15.65 -11.76
CA THR A 92 0.02 14.50 -11.16
C THR A 92 0.43 13.25 -11.89
N TYR A 93 0.88 12.28 -11.11
CA TYR A 93 1.38 10.99 -11.56
C TYR A 93 0.58 9.88 -10.90
N PHE A 94 0.60 8.69 -11.50
CA PHE A 94 -0.26 7.59 -11.09
C PHE A 94 0.45 6.25 -11.10
N VAL A 95 0.14 5.44 -10.09
CA VAL A 95 0.48 4.01 -10.04
C VAL A 95 -0.79 3.21 -9.83
N VAL A 96 -0.96 2.15 -10.60
CA VAL A 96 -2.01 1.15 -10.34
C VAL A 96 -1.33 -0.13 -9.90
N ALA A 97 -1.60 -0.53 -8.66
CA ALA A 97 -1.05 -1.72 -8.03
C ALA A 97 -2.13 -2.44 -7.21
N LEU A 98 -1.96 -3.73 -6.97
CA LEU A 98 -2.84 -4.45 -6.04
C LEU A 98 -2.51 -4.06 -4.60
N ASN A 99 -1.21 -4.02 -4.28
CA ASN A 99 -0.72 -3.79 -2.93
C ASN A 99 0.26 -2.63 -2.89
N VAL A 100 0.15 -1.82 -1.85
CA VAL A 100 1.00 -0.67 -1.58
C VAL A 100 1.33 -0.66 -0.10
N LEU A 101 2.61 -0.68 0.22
CA LEU A 101 3.11 -0.67 1.59
C LEU A 101 3.99 0.57 1.80
N PHE A 102 3.64 1.34 2.82
CA PHE A 102 4.44 2.45 3.31
C PHE A 102 5.15 2.02 4.58
N GLN A 103 6.47 2.18 4.63
CA GLN A 103 7.27 1.76 5.78
C GLN A 103 8.36 2.77 6.10
N LYS A 104 8.60 3.00 7.39
CA LYS A 104 9.83 3.62 7.87
C LYS A 104 10.74 2.51 8.38
N ASN A 105 12.02 2.53 8.02
CA ASN A 105 13.00 1.58 8.52
C ASN A 105 14.35 2.26 8.75
N SER A 106 15.22 1.60 9.50
CA SER A 106 16.58 2.06 9.82
C SER A 106 17.65 1.28 9.02
N TYR A 107 17.29 0.76 7.84
CA TYR A 107 18.26 0.09 6.98
C TYR A 107 19.38 1.03 6.56
N HIS A 108 20.57 0.47 6.30
CA HIS A 108 21.66 1.24 5.75
C HIS A 108 21.23 1.86 4.41
N PRO A 109 21.65 3.09 4.04
CA PRO A 109 21.23 3.74 2.80
C PRO A 109 21.56 2.95 1.51
N GLN A 110 22.51 2.01 1.60
CA GLN A 110 22.93 1.15 0.48
C GLN A 110 22.25 -0.22 0.49
N GLU A 111 21.44 -0.53 1.51
CA GLU A 111 20.68 -1.77 1.58
C GLU A 111 19.66 -1.79 0.43
N THR A 112 19.74 -2.77 -0.45
CA THR A 112 18.84 -2.86 -1.62
C THR A 112 17.69 -3.82 -1.39
N SER A 113 17.77 -4.65 -0.35
CA SER A 113 16.73 -5.63 -0.05
C SER A 113 15.35 -4.96 0.08
N MET A 114 14.38 -5.47 -0.68
CA MET A 114 12.98 -5.16 -0.45
C MET A 114 12.62 -5.44 1.03
N PRO A 115 12.03 -4.48 1.75
CA PRO A 115 11.57 -4.70 3.11
C PRO A 115 10.55 -5.85 3.12
N ILE A 116 10.92 -6.98 3.69
CA ILE A 116 9.96 -8.02 4.01
C ILE A 116 9.36 -7.57 5.34
N LYS A 117 8.19 -6.94 5.31
CA LYS A 117 7.37 -6.83 6.52
C LYS A 117 6.93 -8.24 6.86
N ARG A 118 7.74 -8.96 7.64
CA ARG A 118 7.28 -10.15 8.34
C ARG A 118 6.26 -9.62 9.33
N GLU A 119 4.99 -9.85 9.07
CA GLU A 119 3.98 -9.68 10.10
C GLU A 119 4.46 -10.46 11.32
N GLU A 120 4.35 -9.83 12.49
CA GLU A 120 4.53 -10.58 13.72
C GLU A 120 3.54 -11.75 13.68
N PRO A 121 4.00 -12.98 13.96
CA PRO A 121 3.10 -14.12 13.97
C PRO A 121 1.91 -13.81 14.88
N LEU A 122 0.71 -14.10 14.40
CA LEU A 122 -0.50 -13.98 15.21
C LEU A 122 -0.30 -14.78 16.50
N THR A 123 -0.63 -14.18 17.65
CA THR A 123 -0.67 -14.91 18.92
C THR A 123 -1.83 -15.91 18.88
N GLU A 124 -1.74 -17.01 19.64
CA GLU A 124 -2.83 -17.98 19.74
C GLU A 124 -4.14 -17.32 20.17
N GLU A 125 -4.07 -16.35 21.09
CA GLU A 125 -5.21 -15.54 21.53
C GLU A 125 -5.88 -14.81 20.35
N ARG A 126 -5.10 -14.13 19.51
CA ARG A 126 -5.62 -13.44 18.31
C ARG A 126 -6.20 -14.40 17.28
N ILE A 127 -5.64 -15.60 17.14
CA ILE A 127 -6.17 -16.63 16.24
C ILE A 127 -7.53 -17.10 16.73
N ASN A 128 -7.66 -17.33 18.04
CA ASN A 128 -8.93 -17.75 18.65
C ASN A 128 -9.98 -16.65 18.55
N ASP A 129 -9.63 -15.38 18.78
CA ASP A 129 -10.57 -14.26 18.62
C ASP A 129 -11.08 -14.15 17.18
N ILE A 130 -10.22 -14.35 16.18
CA ILE A 130 -10.62 -14.35 14.76
C ILE A 130 -11.57 -15.54 14.49
N HIS A 131 -11.24 -16.71 15.02
CA HIS A 131 -12.06 -17.91 14.87
C HIS A 131 -13.47 -17.70 15.45
N ASP A 132 -13.57 -17.25 16.69
CA ASP A 132 -14.84 -17.05 17.39
C ASP A 132 -15.70 -15.98 16.71
N ASN A 133 -15.07 -14.92 16.20
CA ASN A 133 -15.76 -13.90 15.41
C ASN A 133 -16.31 -14.47 14.10
N ILE A 134 -15.54 -15.30 13.38
CA ILE A 134 -16.00 -15.95 12.16
C ILE A 134 -17.16 -16.89 12.46
N GLU A 135 -17.07 -17.72 13.50
CA GLU A 135 -18.16 -18.61 13.90
C GLU A 135 -19.43 -17.85 14.27
N SER A 136 -19.29 -16.76 15.02
CA SER A 136 -20.41 -15.87 15.36
C SER A 136 -21.06 -15.29 14.11
N MET A 137 -20.25 -14.79 13.16
CA MET A 137 -20.76 -14.24 11.90
C MET A 137 -21.45 -15.30 11.03
N ILE A 138 -20.92 -16.53 10.98
CA ILE A 138 -21.56 -17.65 10.27
C ILE A 138 -22.92 -17.97 10.91
N SER A 139 -22.97 -18.01 12.24
CA SER A 139 -24.19 -18.27 13.00
C SER A 139 -25.27 -17.20 12.77
N GLU A 140 -24.87 -15.92 12.77
CA GLU A 140 -25.80 -14.80 12.65
C GLU A 140 -26.23 -14.50 11.21
N LYS A 141 -25.32 -14.66 10.24
CA LYS A 141 -25.50 -14.14 8.88
C LYS A 141 -25.40 -15.20 7.78
N GLY A 142 -25.01 -16.41 8.14
CA GLY A 142 -24.84 -17.52 7.21
C GLY A 142 -23.46 -17.54 6.53
N LEU A 143 -23.06 -18.74 6.12
CA LEU A 143 -21.75 -19.00 5.54
C LEU A 143 -21.49 -18.22 4.24
N ASP A 144 -22.50 -18.09 3.38
CA ASP A 144 -22.39 -17.41 2.10
C ASP A 144 -22.03 -15.91 2.27
N TYR A 145 -22.62 -15.26 3.28
CA TYR A 145 -22.32 -13.86 3.62
C TYR A 145 -20.85 -13.69 4.04
N VAL A 146 -20.33 -14.61 4.85
CA VAL A 146 -18.95 -14.55 5.35
C VAL A 146 -17.93 -14.76 4.22
N ILE A 147 -18.20 -15.69 3.30
CA ILE A 147 -17.34 -15.92 2.13
C ILE A 147 -17.28 -14.67 1.24
N GLU A 148 -18.42 -14.02 1.00
CA GLU A 148 -18.50 -12.82 0.14
C GLU A 148 -17.84 -11.58 0.75
N ASN A 149 -17.86 -11.42 2.08
CA ASN A 149 -17.50 -10.16 2.74
C ASN A 149 -16.24 -10.23 3.62
N VAL A 150 -15.80 -11.41 4.05
CA VAL A 150 -14.59 -11.56 4.88
C VAL A 150 -13.44 -12.10 4.05
N ILE A 151 -13.67 -13.15 3.25
CA ILE A 151 -12.60 -13.81 2.48
C ILE A 151 -12.16 -12.98 1.27
N GLN A 152 -13.07 -12.27 0.58
CA GLN A 152 -12.69 -11.39 -0.54
C GLN A 152 -11.98 -10.11 -0.12
N ASP A 153 -12.14 -9.68 1.14
CA ASP A 153 -11.59 -8.43 1.67
C ASP A 153 -10.26 -8.64 2.44
N THR A 154 -9.75 -9.89 2.57
CA THR A 154 -8.45 -10.22 3.21
C THR A 154 -7.21 -9.53 2.60
N GLY A 155 -7.36 -8.78 1.52
CA GLY A 155 -6.35 -7.82 1.05
C GLY A 155 -6.23 -6.53 1.90
N ASP A 156 -7.18 -6.25 2.79
CA ASP A 156 -7.27 -4.98 3.53
C ASP A 156 -7.39 -5.10 5.07
N TRP A 157 -7.32 -6.29 5.67
CA TRP A 157 -7.58 -6.50 7.12
C TRP A 157 -6.44 -6.19 8.11
N ILE A 158 -5.27 -5.70 7.69
CA ILE A 158 -4.24 -5.21 8.64
C ILE A 158 -4.49 -3.74 8.96
N LYS A 159 -5.65 -3.47 9.55
CA LYS A 159 -5.91 -2.32 10.40
C LYS A 159 -6.71 -2.79 11.60
N LEU A 160 -5.99 -3.26 12.61
CA LEU A 160 -6.47 -3.30 13.98
C LEU A 160 -5.55 -2.40 14.80
N GLU A 161 -5.99 -1.16 14.99
CA GLU A 161 -5.66 -0.36 16.17
C GLU A 161 -6.95 -0.26 16.97
N GLU A 162 -6.96 -0.82 18.18
CA GLU A 162 -7.54 -0.16 19.34
C GLU A 162 -6.41 0.37 20.21
#